data_AF-A0A5H2YA76-F1
#
_entry.id   AF-A0A5H2YA76-F1
#
_cell.length_a   1.000
_cell.length_b   1.000
_cell.length_c   1.000
_cell.angle_alpha   90.00
_cell.angle_beta   90.00
_cell.angle_gamma   90.00
#
_symmetry.space_group_name_H-M   'P 1'
#
loop_
_entity.id
_entity.type
_entity.pdbx_description
1 polymer ?
#
loop_
_entity_poly.entity_id
_entity_poly.type
_entity_poly.pdbx_seq_one_letter_code
_entity_poly.pdbx_strand_id
1 'polypeptide(L)'
;MNANVCIGIRIDGDQLQLAARQQGRALGQVSFSRDSVGRRALASYLAAWEAPLRLAVAAGAAGIALAVALGDGPGREVYLVAASIADQPAALARYAEQRL
;
A
#
# COMPACT_ATOMS: atom_id res chain seq x y z
N MET A 1 19.87 -8.87 -4.85
CA MET A 1 18.46 -8.94 -4.38
C MET A 1 17.83 -7.59 -4.67
N ASN A 2 16.88 -7.51 -5.61
CA ASN A 2 16.10 -6.27 -5.76
C ASN A 2 15.26 -6.10 -4.50
N ALA A 3 15.48 -5.01 -3.77
CA ALA A 3 14.70 -4.76 -2.58
C ALA A 3 13.32 -4.24 -2.98
N ASN A 4 12.30 -5.04 -2.68
CA ASN A 4 10.92 -4.68 -2.93
C ASN A 4 10.58 -3.36 -2.22
N VAL A 5 9.81 -2.52 -2.89
CA VAL A 5 9.25 -1.31 -2.27
C VAL A 5 7.98 -1.73 -1.53
N CYS A 6 7.96 -1.46 -0.23
CA CYS A 6 6.90 -1.85 0.68
C CYS A 6 6.01 -0.64 0.95
N ILE A 7 4.71 -0.78 0.67
CA ILE A 7 3.74 0.31 0.76
C ILE A 7 2.61 -0.12 1.69
N GLY A 8 2.39 0.67 2.73
CA GLY A 8 1.24 0.53 3.61
C GLY A 8 0.12 1.47 3.17
N ILE A 9 -1.11 0.96 3.10
CA ILE A 9 -2.27 1.68 2.59
C ILE A 9 -3.42 1.61 3.60
N ARG A 10 -3.93 2.78 4.01
CA ARG A 10 -5.13 2.91 4.84
C ARG A 10 -6.16 3.76 4.10
N ILE A 11 -7.43 3.40 4.27
CA ILE A 11 -8.56 4.25 3.88
C ILE A 11 -9.02 5.00 5.11
N ASP A 12 -9.05 6.33 5.04
CA ASP A 12 -9.53 7.21 6.10
C ASP A 12 -10.53 8.20 5.52
N GLY A 13 -11.82 7.94 5.75
CA GLY A 13 -12.92 8.65 5.09
C GLY A 13 -12.81 8.62 3.56
N ASP A 14 -12.59 9.80 2.99
CA ASP A 14 -12.44 10.04 1.54
C ASP A 14 -10.98 10.08 1.08
N GLN A 15 -10.04 9.67 1.92
CA GLN A 15 -8.61 9.67 1.61
C GLN A 15 -8.03 8.26 1.61
N LEU A 16 -7.09 8.03 0.69
CA LEU A 16 -6.18 6.90 0.62
C LEU A 16 -4.84 7.39 1.16
N GLN A 17 -4.47 6.97 2.37
CA GLN A 17 -3.21 7.34 3.00
C GLN A 17 -2.17 6.25 2.78
N LEU A 18 -0.99 6.64 2.29
CA LEU A 18 0.10 5.74 1.96
C LEU A 18 1.38 6.11 2.69
N ALA A 19 2.16 5.09 3.05
CA ALA A 19 3.57 5.24 3.41
C ALA A 19 4.42 4.24 2.62
N ALA A 20 5.53 4.70 2.08
CA ALA A 20 6.50 3.88 1.37
C ALA A 20 7.75 3.63 2.22
N ARG A 21 8.30 2.42 2.10
CA ARG A 21 9.48 1.95 2.83
C ARG A 21 10.29 1.01 1.95
N GLN A 22 11.60 1.05 2.08
CA GLN A 22 12.51 0.13 1.40
C GLN A 22 13.77 -0.07 2.24
N GLN A 23 14.20 -1.33 2.41
CA GLN A 23 15.43 -1.71 3.13
C GLN A 23 15.58 -1.06 4.51
N GLY A 24 14.52 -1.05 5.31
CA GLY A 24 14.57 -0.49 6.66
C GLY A 24 14.33 1.03 6.71
N ARG A 25 14.29 1.71 5.56
CA ARG A 25 14.19 3.17 5.45
C ARG A 25 12.81 3.62 4.99
N ALA A 26 12.22 4.59 5.68
CA ALA A 26 11.02 5.27 5.22
C ALA A 26 11.37 6.18 4.02
N LEU A 27 10.58 6.09 2.95
CA LEU A 27 10.77 6.88 1.73
C LEU A 27 9.85 8.10 1.68
N GLY A 28 8.68 8.03 2.31
CA GLY A 28 7.75 9.15 2.41
C GLY A 28 6.31 8.72 2.65
N GLN A 29 5.44 9.71 2.79
CA GLN A 29 3.99 9.54 2.87
C GLN A 29 3.31 10.36 1.78
N VAL A 30 2.21 9.84 1.25
CA VAL A 30 1.38 10.52 0.26
C VAL A 30 -0.08 10.17 0.52
N SER A 31 -0.98 11.08 0.17
CA SER A 31 -2.42 10.83 0.23
C SER A 31 -3.07 11.12 -1.13
N PHE A 32 -4.08 10.33 -1.47
CA PHE A 32 -4.92 10.53 -2.65
C PHE A 32 -6.39 10.60 -2.24
N SER A 33 -7.22 11.27 -3.02
CA SER A 33 -8.67 11.16 -2.85
C SER A 33 -9.15 9.73 -3.16
N ARG A 34 -10.26 9.32 -2.56
CA ARG A 34 -10.87 7.99 -2.76
C ARG A 34 -11.74 7.90 -4.03
N ASP A 35 -11.96 9.04 -4.67
CA ASP A 35 -12.69 9.17 -5.93
C ASP A 35 -11.94 8.52 -7.12
N SER A 36 -12.51 8.63 -8.31
CA SER A 36 -11.93 8.08 -9.54
C SER A 36 -10.62 8.76 -9.95
N VAL A 37 -10.42 10.03 -9.62
CA VAL A 37 -9.19 10.78 -9.90
C VAL A 37 -8.07 10.26 -9.01
N GLY A 38 -8.29 10.19 -7.70
CA GLY A 38 -7.28 9.72 -6.76
C GLY A 38 -6.96 8.23 -6.91
N ARG A 39 -7.92 7.39 -7.33
CA ARG A 39 -7.64 6.00 -7.71
C ARG A 39 -6.73 5.89 -8.94
N ARG A 40 -6.90 6.76 -9.94
CA ARG A 40 -5.97 6.82 -11.10
C ARG A 40 -4.60 7.32 -10.67
N ALA A 41 -4.54 8.34 -9.82
CA ALA A 41 -3.29 8.85 -9.26
C ALA A 41 -2.54 7.76 -8.47
N LEU A 42 -3.26 6.97 -7.65
CA LEU A 42 -2.71 5.80 -6.97
C LEU A 42 -2.14 4.79 -7.98
N ALA A 43 -2.89 4.44 -9.03
CA ALA A 43 -2.41 3.49 -10.03
C ALA A 43 -1.11 3.99 -10.72
N SER A 44 -1.05 5.27 -11.08
CA SER A 44 0.16 5.89 -11.65
C SER A 44 1.32 5.91 -10.65
N TYR A 45 1.06 6.23 -9.38
CA TYR A 45 2.06 6.21 -8.33
C TYR A 45 2.67 4.81 -8.15
N LEU A 46 1.83 3.77 -8.13
CA LEU A 46 2.30 2.39 -8.03
C LEU A 46 3.07 1.95 -9.27
N ALA A 47 2.63 2.34 -10.47
CA ALA A 47 3.32 2.01 -11.72
C ALA A 47 4.68 2.71 -11.88
N ALA A 48 4.89 3.84 -11.20
CA ALA A 48 6.15 4.58 -11.25
C ALA A 48 7.30 3.90 -10.50
N TRP A 49 7.01 2.92 -9.64
CA TRP A 49 8.05 2.14 -8.99
C TRP A 49 8.55 1.06 -9.95
N GLU A 50 9.77 1.24 -10.48
CA GLU A 50 10.47 0.27 -11.32
C GLU A 50 11.00 -0.94 -10.51
N ALA A 51 10.24 -1.40 -9.51
CA ALA A 51 10.59 -2.47 -8.59
C ALA A 51 9.34 -3.28 -8.20
N PRO A 52 9.48 -4.56 -7.83
CA PRO A 52 8.36 -5.32 -7.28
C PRO A 52 7.81 -4.64 -6.02
N LEU A 53 6.48 -4.66 -5.88
CA LEU A 53 5.76 -3.98 -4.82
C LEU A 53 5.16 -4.96 -3.84
N ARG A 54 5.31 -4.65 -2.54
CA ARG A 54 4.58 -5.33 -1.46
C ARG A 54 3.61 -4.35 -0.83
N LEU A 55 2.32 -4.63 -0.96
CA LEU A 55 1.24 -3.73 -0.55
C LEU A 55 0.54 -4.30 0.69
N ALA A 56 0.65 -3.63 1.83
CA ALA A 56 -0.13 -3.97 3.02
C ALA A 56 -1.33 -3.02 3.15
N VAL A 57 -2.53 -3.55 3.01
CA VAL A 57 -3.78 -2.79 3.05
C VAL A 57 -4.48 -3.05 4.38
N ALA A 58 -4.87 -1.98 5.08
CA ALA A 58 -5.70 -2.08 6.28
C ALA A 58 -7.00 -2.83 5.97
N ALA A 59 -7.31 -3.85 6.77
CA ALA A 59 -8.49 -4.67 6.58
C ALA A 59 -9.76 -3.93 7.00
N GLY A 60 -10.79 -4.08 6.17
CA GLY A 60 -12.11 -3.47 6.29
C GLY A 60 -12.82 -3.58 4.95
N ALA A 61 -14.14 -3.41 4.89
CA ALA A 61 -14.90 -3.65 3.65
C ALA A 61 -14.32 -2.88 2.43
N ALA A 62 -13.96 -1.61 2.63
CA ALA A 62 -13.32 -0.79 1.59
C ALA A 62 -11.88 -1.21 1.28
N GLY A 63 -11.13 -1.64 2.30
CA GLY A 63 -9.74 -2.11 2.15
C GLY A 63 -9.66 -3.43 1.38
N ILE A 64 -10.62 -4.34 1.59
CA ILE A 64 -10.73 -5.60 0.84
C ILE A 64 -10.95 -5.32 -0.65
N ALA A 65 -11.93 -4.46 -0.98
CA ALA A 65 -12.19 -4.09 -2.37
C ALA A 65 -10.97 -3.44 -3.03
N LEU A 66 -10.25 -2.59 -2.30
CA LEU A 66 -9.02 -1.98 -2.78
C LEU A 66 -7.91 -3.02 -3.00
N ALA A 67 -7.69 -3.93 -2.05
CA ALA A 67 -6.68 -4.98 -2.17
C ALA A 67 -6.91 -5.88 -3.40
N VAL A 68 -8.17 -6.25 -3.66
CA VAL A 68 -8.55 -7.02 -4.86
C VAL A 68 -8.21 -6.23 -6.14
N ALA A 69 -8.54 -4.94 -6.19
CA ALA A 69 -8.23 -4.10 -7.35
C ALA A 69 -6.72 -3.90 -7.57
N LEU A 70 -5.92 -3.95 -6.50
CA LEU A 70 -4.47 -3.76 -6.58
C LEU A 70 -3.70 -5.04 -6.95
N GLY A 71 -4.25 -6.21 -6.63
CA GLY A 71 -3.62 -7.52 -6.82
C GLY A 71 -3.45 -7.95 -8.27
N ASP A 72 -4.15 -7.32 -9.21
CA ASP A 72 -4.08 -7.62 -10.65
C ASP A 72 -2.85 -7.01 -11.36
N GLY A 73 -1.98 -6.29 -10.62
CA GLY A 73 -0.78 -5.69 -11.21
C GLY A 73 0.43 -6.63 -11.22
N PRO A 74 1.27 -6.61 -12.27
CA PRO A 74 2.47 -7.45 -12.34
C PRO A 74 3.46 -7.11 -11.22
N GLY A 75 4.07 -8.13 -10.62
CA GLY A 75 5.07 -7.96 -9.56
C GLY A 75 4.52 -7.37 -8.26
N ARG A 76 3.21 -7.50 -8.01
CA ARG A 76 2.56 -7.04 -6.77
C ARG A 76 2.20 -8.20 -5.87
N GLU A 77 2.65 -8.11 -4.62
CA GLU A 77 2.17 -8.95 -3.52
C GLU A 77 1.26 -8.09 -2.64
N VAL A 78 0.03 -8.55 -2.38
CA VAL A 78 -0.96 -7.78 -1.62
C VAL A 78 -1.35 -8.54 -0.35
N TYR A 79 -1.24 -7.86 0.78
CA TYR A 79 -1.61 -8.37 2.10
C TYR A 79 -2.79 -7.57 2.66
N LEU A 80 -3.79 -8.28 3.18
CA LEU A 80 -4.82 -7.69 4.04
C LEU A 80 -4.39 -7.81 5.49
N VAL A 81 -4.36 -6.69 6.21
CA VAL A 81 -3.81 -6.60 7.57
C VAL A 81 -4.88 -6.14 8.54
N ALA A 82 -5.20 -6.98 9.53
CA ALA A 82 -6.14 -6.61 10.59
C ALA A 82 -5.64 -5.38 11.36
N ALA A 83 -6.56 -4.49 11.74
CA ALA A 83 -6.24 -3.27 12.49
C ALA A 83 -5.52 -3.55 13.84
N SER A 84 -5.77 -4.72 14.45
CA SER A 84 -5.07 -5.18 15.65
C SER A 84 -3.57 -5.46 15.45
N ILE A 85 -3.13 -5.62 14.20
CA ILE A 85 -1.72 -5.86 13.83
C ILE A 85 -1.04 -4.55 13.46
N ALA A 86 -1.67 -3.76 12.58
CA ALA A 86 -1.20 -2.46 12.15
C ALA A 86 -2.36 -1.64 11.61
N ASP A 87 -2.48 -0.40 12.08
CA ASP A 87 -3.56 0.50 11.67
C ASP A 87 -3.03 1.83 11.11
N GLN A 88 -1.71 2.05 11.07
CA GLN A 88 -1.12 3.25 10.45
C GLN A 88 -0.39 2.89 9.16
N PRO A 89 -0.40 3.76 8.12
CA PRO A 89 0.29 3.50 6.86
C PRO A 89 1.77 3.09 7.03
N ALA A 90 2.51 3.75 7.92
CA ALA A 90 3.91 3.40 8.17
C ALA A 90 4.08 2.01 8.83
N ALA A 91 3.18 1.65 9.75
CA ALA A 91 3.17 0.34 10.39
C ALA A 91 2.81 -0.78 9.40
N LEU A 92 1.86 -0.51 8.50
CA LEU A 92 1.51 -1.40 7.39
C LEU A 92 2.68 -1.60 6.43
N ALA A 93 3.38 -0.52 6.05
CA ALA A 93 4.57 -0.61 5.20
C ALA A 93 5.68 -1.44 5.86
N ARG A 94 5.87 -1.29 7.18
CA ARG A 94 6.79 -2.13 7.96
C ARG A 94 6.35 -3.59 7.99
N TYR A 95 5.06 -3.86 8.13
CA TYR A 95 4.52 -5.22 8.08
C TYR A 95 4.84 -5.89 6.75
N ALA A 96 4.64 -5.20 5.62
CA ALA A 96 4.94 -5.72 4.28
C ALA A 96 6.43 -6.05 4.10
N GLU A 97 7.33 -5.25 4.67
CA GLU A 97 8.78 -5.48 4.63
C GLU A 97 9.20 -6.73 5.42
N GLN A 98 8.47 -7.08 6.47
CA GLN A 98 8.79 -8.20 7.36
C GLN A 98 8.28 -9.56 6.87
N ARG A 99 7.48 -9.60 5.80
CA ARG A 99 7.01 -10.85 5.20
C ARG A 99 8.00 -11.27 4.12
N LEU A 100 8.52 -12.50 4.22
CA LEU A 100 9.44 -13.10 3.25
C LEU A 100 8.67 -13.74 2.12
#